data_AF-A0A949KNL8-F1
#
_entry.id   AF-A0A949KNL8-F1
#
_cell.length_a   1.000
_cell.length_b   1.000
_cell.length_c   1.000
_cell.angle_alpha   90.00
_cell.angle_beta   90.00
_cell.angle_gamma   90.00
#
_symmetry.space_group_name_H-M   'P 1'
#
loop_
_entity.id
_entity.type
_entity.pdbx_description
1 polymer ?
#
loop_
_entity_poly.entity_id
_entity_poly.type
_entity_poly.pdbx_seq_one_letter_code
_entity_poly.pdbx_strand_id
1 'polypeptide(L)'
;MARSVRILVLCALLLSLPLIMAMGMGGSEVPTRIPEPKVNYLVTLTDMGGTTVDLSHFSIEGVVFLAGEMGRGELAVPLEKVKDVVIRHQGGEFKAEVALADGGNVTITVKGSLKATGKTSYGNYRIPLDEVSRIQLRGVKHN
;
A
#
# COMPACT_ATOMS: atom_id res chain seq x y z
N MET A 1 52.77 8.66 -16.70
CA MET A 1 51.44 9.28 -16.53
C MET A 1 50.30 8.45 -17.13
N ALA A 2 50.35 8.02 -18.39
CA ALA A 2 49.20 7.32 -19.02
C ALA A 2 48.83 5.96 -18.37
N ARG A 3 49.79 5.20 -17.85
CA ARG A 3 49.54 3.92 -17.16
C ARG A 3 48.89 4.08 -15.78
N SER A 4 49.34 5.03 -14.99
CA SER A 4 48.78 5.30 -13.66
C SER A 4 47.36 5.87 -13.75
N VAL A 5 47.07 6.70 -14.76
CA VAL A 5 45.71 7.18 -15.03
C VAL A 5 44.77 6.04 -15.44
N ARG A 6 45.22 5.11 -16.29
CA ARG A 6 44.42 3.92 -16.67
C ARG A 6 44.10 3.01 -15.48
N ILE A 7 45.07 2.80 -14.59
CA ILE A 7 44.88 2.01 -13.37
C ILE A 7 43.88 2.71 -12.43
N LEU A 8 43.97 4.04 -12.30
CA LEU A 8 43.06 4.81 -11.45
C LEU A 8 41.62 4.79 -11.98
N VAL A 9 41.44 4.87 -13.30
CA VAL A 9 40.14 4.74 -13.96
C VAL A 9 39.56 3.33 -13.78
N LEU A 10 40.38 2.28 -13.92
CA LEU A 10 39.94 0.90 -13.69
C LEU A 10 39.51 0.66 -12.24
N CYS A 11 40.26 1.19 -11.27
CA CYS A 11 39.88 1.11 -9.85
C CYS A 11 38.58 1.87 -9.57
N ALA A 12 38.40 3.07 -10.13
CA ALA A 12 37.17 3.84 -9.98
C ALA A 12 35.97 3.10 -10.59
N LEU A 13 36.15 2.45 -11.75
CA LEU A 13 35.11 1.64 -12.38
C LEU A 13 34.76 0.43 -11.51
N LEU A 14 35.76 -0.30 -10.98
CA LEU A 14 35.54 -1.45 -10.11
C LEU A 14 34.81 -1.09 -8.80
N LEU A 15 35.11 0.07 -8.21
CA LEU A 15 34.41 0.55 -7.02
C LEU A 15 32.96 0.97 -7.29
N SER A 16 32.60 1.27 -8.55
CA SER A 16 31.24 1.67 -8.91
C SER A 16 30.28 0.49 -9.16
N LEU A 17 30.79 -0.72 -9.39
CA LEU A 17 29.98 -1.93 -9.61
C LEU A 17 29.02 -2.27 -8.44
N PRO A 18 29.42 -2.23 -7.16
CA PRO A 18 28.50 -2.53 -6.06
C PRO A 18 27.37 -1.50 -5.90
N LEU A 19 27.57 -0.26 -6.32
CA LEU A 19 26.53 0.78 -6.31
C LEU A 19 25.42 0.51 -7.34
N ILE A 20 25.76 -0.12 -8.47
CA ILE A 20 24.78 -0.50 -9.51
C ILE A 20 24.01 -1.75 -9.08
N MET A 21 24.68 -2.70 -8.41
CA MET A 21 24.05 -3.92 -7.90
C MET A 21 23.08 -3.66 -6.73
N ALA A 22 23.25 -2.54 -6.00
CA ALA A 22 22.35 -2.15 -4.91
C ALA A 22 20.96 -1.66 -5.37
N MET A 23 20.76 -1.38 -6.67
CA MET A 23 19.47 -0.93 -7.22
C MET A 23 18.54 -2.08 -7.65
N GLY A 24 18.93 -3.35 -7.40
CA GLY A 24 18.24 -4.53 -7.90
C GLY A 24 17.77 -5.49 -6.80
N MET A 25 16.99 -5.04 -5.81
CA MET A 25 16.30 -5.96 -4.92
C MET A 25 14.99 -5.37 -4.37
N GLY A 26 14.07 -5.04 -5.28
CA GLY A 26 12.65 -4.88 -4.96
C GLY A 26 12.02 -6.26 -4.78
N GLY A 27 12.39 -6.97 -3.72
CA GLY A 27 11.88 -8.31 -3.42
C GLY A 27 10.37 -8.30 -3.24
N SER A 28 9.66 -8.98 -4.14
CA SER A 28 8.31 -9.47 -3.89
C SER A 28 8.38 -10.57 -2.83
N GLU A 29 8.66 -10.19 -1.57
CA GLU A 29 8.53 -11.10 -0.46
C GLU A 29 7.06 -11.44 -0.30
N VAL A 30 6.75 -12.73 -0.51
CA VAL A 30 5.47 -13.32 -0.09
C VAL A 30 5.28 -12.94 1.38
N PRO A 31 4.15 -12.34 1.78
CA PRO A 31 3.95 -11.85 3.14
C PRO A 31 3.99 -13.00 4.16
N THR A 32 5.15 -13.25 4.77
CA THR A 32 5.30 -14.23 5.85
C THR A 32 4.79 -13.67 7.19
N ARG A 33 4.81 -12.35 7.36
CA ARG A 33 4.33 -11.67 8.56
C ARG A 33 3.57 -10.38 8.21
N ILE A 34 2.35 -10.27 8.74
CA ILE A 34 1.53 -9.06 8.66
C ILE A 34 1.59 -8.36 10.04
N PRO A 35 1.81 -7.04 10.10
CA PRO A 35 1.70 -6.28 11.35
C PRO A 35 0.31 -6.50 11.95
N GLU A 36 0.22 -6.85 13.23
CA GLU A 36 -1.09 -7.07 13.86
C GLU A 36 -1.67 -5.74 14.32
N PRO A 37 -2.77 -5.26 13.72
CA PRO A 37 -3.42 -4.04 14.16
C PRO A 37 -4.06 -4.26 15.53
N LYS A 38 -4.08 -3.20 16.37
CA LYS A 38 -4.72 -3.22 17.69
C LYS A 38 -6.23 -3.54 17.63
N VAL A 39 -6.85 -3.30 16.47
CA VAL A 39 -8.27 -3.55 16.20
C VAL A 39 -8.39 -4.40 14.94
N ASN A 40 -9.15 -5.49 15.02
CA ASN A 40 -9.33 -6.43 13.92
C ASN A 40 -10.51 -6.04 13.04
N TYR A 41 -10.23 -5.28 11.97
CA TYR A 41 -11.23 -4.94 10.95
C TYR A 41 -11.41 -6.08 9.96
N LEU A 42 -12.68 -6.41 9.71
CA LEU A 42 -13.11 -7.31 8.65
C LEU A 42 -13.46 -6.47 7.43
N VAL A 43 -12.80 -6.72 6.30
CA VAL A 43 -13.08 -6.05 5.03
C VAL A 43 -13.26 -7.05 3.90
N THR A 44 -14.06 -6.68 2.91
CA THR A 44 -14.01 -7.32 1.59
C THR A 44 -13.28 -6.37 0.65
N LEU A 45 -12.16 -6.82 0.09
CA LEU A 45 -11.36 -6.08 -0.87
C LEU A 45 -11.64 -6.60 -2.28
N THR A 46 -11.79 -5.71 -3.24
CA THR A 46 -11.93 -6.04 -4.67
C THR A 46 -10.76 -5.44 -5.45
N ASP A 47 -10.03 -6.26 -6.21
CA ASP A 47 -8.96 -5.79 -7.09
C ASP A 47 -9.51 -5.20 -8.41
N MET A 48 -8.64 -4.57 -9.21
CA MET A 48 -9.03 -4.02 -10.52
C MET A 48 -9.46 -5.11 -11.54
N GLY A 49 -9.06 -6.36 -11.32
CA GLY A 49 -9.50 -7.52 -12.11
C GLY A 49 -10.87 -8.07 -11.71
N GLY A 50 -11.47 -7.57 -10.63
CA GLY A 50 -12.75 -8.01 -10.09
C GLY A 50 -12.68 -9.16 -9.09
N THR A 51 -11.49 -9.62 -8.69
CA THR A 51 -11.34 -10.63 -7.64
C THR A 51 -11.69 -10.04 -6.29
N THR A 52 -12.59 -10.71 -5.57
CA THR A 52 -12.98 -10.32 -4.20
C THR A 52 -12.31 -11.22 -3.17
N VAL A 53 -11.72 -10.63 -2.14
CA VAL A 53 -11.04 -11.33 -1.05
C VAL A 53 -11.52 -10.78 0.29
N ASP A 54 -11.96 -11.68 1.17
CA ASP A 54 -12.30 -11.33 2.56
C ASP A 54 -11.04 -11.36 3.44
N LEU A 55 -10.81 -10.25 4.13
CA LEU A 55 -9.62 -10.02 4.94
C LEU A 55 -10.02 -9.72 6.38
N SER A 56 -9.30 -10.35 7.30
CA SER A 56 -9.23 -9.97 8.71
C SER A 56 -7.88 -9.30 9.01
N HIS A 57 -7.76 -8.64 10.16
CA HIS A 57 -6.56 -7.90 10.55
C HIS A 57 -6.13 -6.89 9.49
N PHE A 58 -7.12 -6.27 8.85
CA PHE A 58 -6.87 -5.38 7.74
C PHE A 58 -6.09 -4.14 8.21
N SER A 59 -5.04 -3.81 7.46
CA SER A 59 -4.24 -2.60 7.66
C SER A 59 -3.63 -2.14 6.35
N ILE A 60 -3.35 -0.85 6.26
CA ILE A 60 -2.65 -0.22 5.12
C ILE A 60 -1.29 0.20 5.67
N GLU A 61 -0.19 -0.34 5.15
CA GLU A 61 1.15 -0.12 5.70
C GLU A 61 1.25 -0.40 7.23
N GLY A 62 0.47 -1.37 7.74
CA GLY A 62 0.44 -1.69 9.16
C GLY A 62 -0.36 -0.73 10.05
N VAL A 63 -0.99 0.30 9.48
CA VAL A 63 -1.89 1.23 10.19
C VAL A 63 -3.36 1.01 9.84
N VAL A 64 -4.25 1.45 10.73
CA VAL A 64 -5.72 1.28 10.61
C VAL A 64 -6.44 2.59 10.24
N PHE A 65 -5.81 3.38 9.38
CA PHE A 65 -6.41 4.57 8.80
C PHE A 65 -6.03 4.65 7.32
N LEU A 66 -6.90 5.27 6.53
CA LEU A 66 -6.62 5.62 5.15
C LEU A 66 -6.10 7.06 5.12
N ALA A 67 -4.85 7.24 4.70
CA ALA A 67 -4.23 8.55 4.58
C ALA A 67 -4.09 8.96 3.11
N GLY A 68 -4.30 10.25 2.85
CA GLY A 68 -4.16 10.84 1.53
C GLY A 68 -4.20 12.36 1.57
N GLU A 69 -4.02 12.95 0.41
CA GLU A 69 -4.08 14.40 0.22
C GLU A 69 -5.53 14.84 -0.04
N MET A 70 -5.96 15.92 0.61
CA MET A 70 -7.24 16.57 0.38
C MET A 70 -7.00 18.06 0.13
N GLY A 71 -7.14 18.48 -1.12
CA GLY A 71 -6.84 19.85 -1.52
C GLY A 71 -5.34 20.16 -1.34
N ARG A 72 -5.01 21.01 -0.37
CA ARG A 72 -3.62 21.38 -0.02
C ARG A 72 -3.15 20.80 1.33
N GLY A 73 -3.95 19.94 1.95
CA GLY A 73 -3.64 19.33 3.24
C GLY A 73 -3.61 17.81 3.16
N GLU A 74 -3.18 17.18 4.25
CA GLU A 74 -3.24 15.73 4.43
C GLU A 74 -4.42 15.38 5.34
N LEU A 75 -5.15 14.33 4.99
CA LEU A 75 -6.24 13.79 5.76
C LEU A 75 -5.99 12.30 6.04
N ALA A 76 -6.13 11.93 7.31
CA ALA A 76 -6.16 10.54 7.74
C ALA A 76 -7.56 10.19 8.24
N VAL A 77 -8.23 9.26 7.56
CA VAL A 77 -9.56 8.78 7.92
C VAL A 77 -9.42 7.44 8.66
N PRO A 78 -9.76 7.35 9.95
CA PRO A 78 -9.75 6.10 10.70
C PRO A 78 -10.69 5.06 10.06
N LEU A 79 -10.26 3.80 9.96
CA LEU A 79 -11.07 2.74 9.33
C LEU A 79 -12.41 2.52 10.05
N GLU A 80 -12.50 2.77 11.36
CA GLU A 80 -13.76 2.74 12.11
C GLU A 80 -14.85 3.66 11.56
N LYS A 81 -14.47 4.76 10.89
CA LYS A 81 -15.41 5.72 10.29
C LYS A 81 -15.71 5.40 8.83
N VAL A 82 -14.99 4.45 8.23
CA VAL A 82 -15.12 4.11 6.82
C VAL A 82 -16.17 3.03 6.65
N LYS A 83 -17.11 3.24 5.73
CA LYS A 83 -18.06 2.22 5.30
C LYS A 83 -17.62 1.55 4.01
N ASP A 84 -17.21 2.35 3.05
CA ASP A 84 -16.81 1.90 1.72
C ASP A 84 -15.74 2.84 1.16
N VAL A 85 -14.79 2.30 0.42
CA VAL A 85 -13.79 3.07 -0.31
C VAL A 85 -13.78 2.60 -1.75
N VAL A 86 -13.96 3.52 -2.69
CA VAL A 86 -13.81 3.27 -4.12
C VAL A 86 -12.58 4.01 -4.61
N ILE A 87 -11.63 3.28 -5.18
CA ILE A 87 -10.38 3.84 -5.68
C ILE A 87 -10.45 3.88 -7.21
N ARG A 88 -10.13 5.04 -7.79
CA ARG A 88 -10.10 5.26 -9.23
C ARG A 88 -8.81 5.94 -9.64
N HIS A 89 -8.23 5.49 -10.73
CA HIS A 89 -7.12 6.19 -11.35
C HIS A 89 -7.67 7.33 -12.22
N GLN A 90 -7.33 8.57 -11.89
CA GLN A 90 -7.79 9.77 -12.60
C GLN A 90 -6.66 10.79 -12.70
N GLY A 91 -6.26 11.14 -13.92
CA GLY A 91 -5.27 12.19 -14.14
C GLY A 91 -3.85 11.87 -13.66
N GLY A 92 -3.48 10.59 -13.58
CA GLY A 92 -2.17 10.15 -13.06
C GLY A 92 -2.12 9.97 -11.54
N GLU A 93 -3.24 10.22 -10.85
CA GLU A 93 -3.38 10.08 -9.41
C GLU A 93 -4.42 9.01 -9.06
N PHE A 94 -4.33 8.44 -7.86
CA PHE A 94 -5.32 7.52 -7.33
C PHE A 94 -6.27 8.27 -6.40
N LYS A 95 -7.50 8.49 -6.85
CA LYS A 95 -8.54 9.13 -6.03
C LYS A 95 -9.35 8.07 -5.31
N ALA A 96 -9.37 8.16 -3.99
CA ALA A 96 -10.20 7.34 -3.11
C ALA A 96 -11.44 8.14 -2.69
N GLU A 97 -12.61 7.69 -3.14
CA GLU A 97 -13.92 8.13 -2.66
C GLU A 97 -14.28 7.30 -1.43
N VAL A 98 -14.22 7.93 -0.26
CA VAL A 98 -14.47 7.33 1.04
C VAL A 98 -15.89 7.67 1.46
N ALA A 99 -16.77 6.67 1.48
CA ALA A 99 -18.06 6.76 2.13
C ALA A 99 -17.90 6.49 3.63
N LEU A 100 -18.31 7.45 4.45
CA LEU A 100 -18.25 7.38 5.89
C LEU A 100 -19.48 6.66 6.46
N ALA A 101 -19.32 6.07 7.64
CA ALA A 101 -20.40 5.35 8.33
C ALA A 101 -21.56 6.27 8.76
N ASP A 102 -21.29 7.57 8.94
CA ASP A 102 -22.28 8.61 9.26
C ASP A 102 -23.05 9.13 8.04
N GLY A 103 -22.75 8.63 6.84
CA GLY A 103 -23.37 9.03 5.58
C GLY A 103 -22.65 10.16 4.84
N GLY A 104 -21.57 10.71 5.40
CA GLY A 104 -20.72 11.66 4.70
C GLY A 104 -19.88 10.98 3.61
N ASN A 105 -19.46 11.74 2.61
CA ASN A 105 -18.50 11.29 1.59
C ASN A 105 -17.32 12.24 1.54
N VAL A 106 -16.11 11.69 1.45
CA VAL A 106 -14.87 12.44 1.32
C VAL A 106 -14.07 11.88 0.16
N THR A 107 -13.42 12.74 -0.61
CA THR A 107 -12.48 12.32 -1.66
C THR A 107 -11.08 12.73 -1.27
N ILE A 108 -10.17 11.76 -1.26
CA ILE A 108 -8.74 11.98 -1.00
C ILE A 108 -7.89 11.37 -2.11
N THR A 109 -6.75 11.97 -2.40
CA THR A 109 -5.74 11.40 -3.29
C THR A 109 -4.82 10.50 -2.47
N VAL A 110 -4.77 9.21 -2.79
CA VAL A 110 -3.93 8.22 -2.11
C VAL A 110 -2.68 7.89 -2.93
N LYS A 111 -1.62 7.46 -2.24
CA LYS A 111 -0.42 6.94 -2.91
C LYS A 111 -0.66 5.48 -3.29
N GLY A 112 -0.63 5.17 -4.59
CA GLY A 112 -0.84 3.80 -5.09
C GLY A 112 0.18 2.78 -4.57
N SER A 113 1.39 3.23 -4.23
CA SER A 113 2.47 2.39 -3.70
C SER A 113 2.21 1.85 -2.28
N LEU A 114 1.24 2.40 -1.55
CA LEU A 114 0.85 1.90 -0.23
C LEU A 114 0.26 0.50 -0.35
N LYS A 115 0.57 -0.38 0.61
CA LYS A 115 0.15 -1.78 0.57
C LYS A 115 -0.97 -2.03 1.58
N ALA A 116 -2.10 -2.48 1.07
CA ALA A 116 -3.14 -3.10 1.86
C ALA A 116 -2.73 -4.53 2.23
N THR A 117 -2.90 -4.88 3.50
CA THR A 117 -2.53 -6.19 4.05
C THR A 117 -3.65 -6.75 4.93
N GLY A 118 -3.80 -8.07 4.93
CA GLY A 118 -4.75 -8.77 5.79
C GLY A 118 -4.60 -10.29 5.73
N LYS A 119 -5.28 -10.99 6.62
CA LYS A 119 -5.32 -12.47 6.69
C LYS A 119 -6.61 -12.98 6.06
N THR A 120 -6.50 -13.90 5.09
CA THR A 120 -7.61 -14.68 4.54
C THR A 120 -7.78 -15.99 5.31
N SER A 121 -8.74 -16.83 4.92
CA SER A 121 -8.91 -18.18 5.48
C SER A 121 -7.78 -19.16 5.10
N TYR A 122 -6.99 -18.84 4.08
CA TYR A 122 -5.97 -19.71 3.51
C TYR A 122 -4.55 -19.11 3.53
N GLY A 123 -4.36 -17.89 4.05
CA GLY A 123 -3.03 -17.31 4.19
C GLY A 123 -3.00 -15.80 4.42
N ASN A 124 -1.81 -15.24 4.27
CA ASN A 124 -1.57 -13.81 4.31
C ASN A 124 -1.76 -13.21 2.91
N TYR A 125 -2.43 -12.08 2.83
CA TYR A 125 -2.69 -11.37 1.59
C TYR A 125 -2.14 -9.94 1.66
N ARG A 126 -1.58 -9.49 0.53
CA ARG A 126 -0.99 -8.16 0.37
C ARG A 126 -1.19 -7.71 -1.07
N ILE A 127 -1.70 -6.49 -1.24
CA ILE A 127 -1.94 -5.87 -2.55
C ILE A 127 -1.60 -4.37 -2.45
N PRO A 128 -0.93 -3.77 -3.44
CA PRO A 128 -0.75 -2.33 -3.50
C PRO A 128 -2.08 -1.63 -3.81
N LEU A 129 -2.28 -0.40 -3.33
CA LEU A 129 -3.55 0.32 -3.45
C LEU A 129 -3.91 0.71 -4.89
N ASP A 130 -2.92 0.81 -5.79
CA ASP A 130 -3.14 1.04 -7.22
C ASP A 130 -3.85 -0.11 -7.93
N GLU A 131 -3.70 -1.34 -7.41
CA GLU A 131 -4.39 -2.54 -7.90
C GLU A 131 -5.74 -2.79 -7.19
N VAL A 132 -6.13 -1.94 -6.23
CA VAL A 132 -7.38 -2.08 -5.48
C VAL A 132 -8.47 -1.22 -6.10
N SER A 133 -9.60 -1.83 -6.45
CA SER A 133 -10.78 -1.11 -6.93
C SER A 133 -11.69 -0.64 -5.79
N ARG A 134 -11.92 -1.51 -4.79
CA ARG A 134 -12.88 -1.23 -3.72
C ARG A 134 -12.50 -1.90 -2.40
N ILE A 135 -12.77 -1.22 -1.29
CA ILE A 135 -12.62 -1.74 0.07
C ILE A 135 -13.93 -1.53 0.82
N GLN A 136 -14.61 -2.61 1.19
CA GLN A 136 -15.85 -2.59 1.96
C GLN A 136 -15.58 -2.98 3.40
N LEU A 137 -15.92 -2.11 4.37
CA LEU A 137 -15.86 -2.48 5.78
C LEU A 137 -17.07 -3.37 6.12
N ARG A 138 -16.82 -4.57 6.61
CA ARG A 138 -17.86 -5.53 7.05
C ARG A 138 -18.15 -5.42 8.54
N GLY A 139 -17.15 -5.02 9.33
CA GLY A 139 -17.30 -4.80 10.76
C GLY A 139 -15.98 -4.92 11.50
N VAL A 140 -16.09 -4.97 12.83
CA VAL A 140 -14.96 -5.14 13.74
C VAL A 140 -15.13 -6.47 14.47
N LYS A 141 -14.13 -7.35 14.37
CA LYS A 141 -14.08 -8.56 15.18
C LYS A 141 -13.65 -8.15 16.59
N HIS A 142 -14.62 -8.08 17.51
CA HIS A 142 -14.33 -7.98 18.94
C HIS A 142 -13.81 -9.36 19.38
N ASN A 143 -12.66 -9.35 20.06
CA ASN A 143 -12.04 -10.55 20.60
C ASN A 143 -12.62 -10.88 21.97
#